data_AF-A0A1I0C5J8-F1
#
_entry.id   AF-A0A1I0C5J8-F1
#
_cell.length_a   1.000
_cell.length_b   1.000
_cell.length_c   1.000
_cell.angle_alpha   90.00
_cell.angle_beta   90.00
_cell.angle_gamma   90.00
#
_symmetry.space_group_name_H-M   'P 1'
#
loop_
_entity.id
_entity.type
_entity.pdbx_description
1 polymer ?
#
loop_
_entity_poly.entity_id
_entity_poly.type
_entity_poly.pdbx_seq_one_letter_code
_entity_poly.pdbx_strand_id
1 'polypeptide(L)' 'MPLNLDSESITVFCPHCSNQHEERILRLKYEPRLSCPACGKYIVINLLDLYTMLESAQKSCKALLKKLTRMSNGKSPH' A
#
# COMPACT_ATOMS: atom_id res chain seq x y z
N MET A 1 -4.26 2.72 16.86
CA MET A 1 -4.26 3.80 15.86
C MET A 1 -4.47 3.20 14.47
N PRO A 2 -5.19 3.87 13.55
CA PRO A 2 -5.19 3.45 12.16
C PRO A 2 -3.76 3.56 11.60
N LEU A 3 -3.25 2.51 10.96
CA LEU A 3 -1.99 2.62 10.22
C LEU A 3 -2.24 3.53 9.03
N ASN A 4 -1.54 4.65 8.97
CA ASN A 4 -1.54 5.53 7.80
C ASN A 4 -0.44 5.06 6.84
N LEU A 5 -0.81 4.69 5.62
CA LEU A 5 0.12 4.22 4.57
C LEU A 5 0.40 5.30 3.52
N ASP A 6 -0.07 6.53 3.71
CA ASP A 6 0.05 7.62 2.73
C ASP A 6 1.50 7.96 2.37
N SER A 7 2.41 7.84 3.33
CA SER A 7 3.83 8.12 3.12
C SER A 7 4.57 7.01 2.38
N GLU A 8 3.99 5.80 2.32
CA GLU A 8 4.63 4.64 1.72
C GLU A 8 4.58 4.69 0.18
N SER A 9 5.61 4.12 -0.43
CA SER A 9 5.71 3.94 -1.88
C SER A 9 5.23 2.55 -2.27
N ILE A 10 4.58 2.46 -3.43
CA ILE A 10 4.26 1.19 -4.09
C ILE A 10 4.84 1.16 -5.49
N THR A 11 5.10 -0.04 -5.99
CA THR A 11 5.54 -0.23 -7.37
C THR A 11 4.34 -0.18 -8.31
N VAL A 12 4.40 0.73 -9.29
CA VAL A 12 3.43 0.87 -10.37
C VAL A 12 4.02 0.28 -11.65
N PHE A 13 3.28 -0.64 -12.25
CA PHE A 13 3.61 -1.25 -13.53
C PHE A 13 3.01 -0.45 -14.69
N CYS A 14 3.83 -0.15 -15.71
CA CYS A 14 3.34 0.45 -16.94
C CYS A 14 2.89 -0.62 -17.94
N PRO A 15 1.59 -0.70 -18.30
CA PRO A 15 1.11 -1.69 -19.27
C PRO A 15 1.59 -1.43 -20.70
N HIS A 16 2.14 -0.23 -20.98
CA HIS A 16 2.54 0.15 -22.33
C HIS A 16 3.99 -0.17 -22.68
N CYS A 17 4.89 -0.17 -21.69
CA CYS A 17 6.33 -0.40 -21.91
C CYS A 17 6.94 -1.40 -20.93
N SER A 18 6.12 -2.00 -20.06
CA SER A 18 6.51 -2.99 -19.07
C SER A 18 7.51 -2.53 -18.00
N ASN A 19 7.86 -1.23 -17.99
CA ASN A 19 8.68 -0.67 -16.92
C ASN A 19 7.90 -0.52 -15.62
N GLN A 20 8.63 -0.62 -14.52
CA GLN A 20 8.14 -0.41 -13.17
C GLN A 20 8.75 0.87 -12.59
N HIS A 21 7.98 1.59 -11.78
CA HIS A 21 8.44 2.79 -11.07
C HIS A 21 7.74 2.87 -9.72
N GLU A 22 8.34 3.59 -8.78
CA GLU A 22 7.75 3.81 -7.46
C GLU A 22 6.85 5.04 -7.45
N GLU A 23 5.72 4.93 -6.78
CA GLU A 23 4.79 6.05 -6.55
C GLU A 23 4.28 6.05 -5.12
N ARG A 24 4.12 7.25 -4.55
CA ARG A 24 3.60 7.40 -3.19
C ARG A 24 2.10 7.14 -3.16
N ILE A 25 1.61 6.39 -2.18
CA ILE A 25 0.17 6.13 -2.02
C ILE A 25 -0.62 7.44 -1.91
N LEU A 26 -0.10 8.45 -1.19
CA LEU A 26 -0.73 9.77 -1.13
C LEU A 26 -0.93 10.38 -2.53
N ARG A 27 0.09 10.29 -3.39
CA ARG A 27 0.02 10.84 -4.76
C ARG A 27 -1.10 10.17 -5.55
N LEU A 28 -1.19 8.83 -5.49
CA LEU A 28 -2.17 8.04 -6.22
C LEU A 28 -3.61 8.37 -5.83
N LYS A 29 -3.86 8.68 -4.54
CA LYS A 29 -5.20 9.05 -4.05
C LYS A 29 -5.71 10.36 -4.64
N TYR A 30 -4.83 11.32 -4.88
CA TYR A 30 -5.18 12.64 -5.42
C TYR A 30 -5.08 12.71 -6.95
N GLU A 31 -4.08 12.04 -7.52
CA GLU A 31 -3.82 12.04 -8.96
C GLU A 31 -3.61 10.60 -9.46
N PRO A 32 -4.71 9.86 -9.71
CA PRO A 32 -4.65 8.46 -10.15
C PRO A 32 -4.22 8.32 -11.62
N ARG A 33 -4.17 9.42 -12.37
CA ARG A 33 -3.73 9.44 -13.76
C ARG A 33 -2.26 9.87 -13.81
N LEU A 34 -1.37 8.90 -13.95
CA LEU A 34 0.07 9.10 -13.93
C LEU A 34 0.65 9.08 -15.33
N SER A 35 1.69 9.84 -15.58
CA SER A 35 2.51 9.68 -16.79
C SER A 35 3.64 8.69 -16.49
N CYS A 36 3.82 7.67 -17.34
CA CYS A 36 4.94 6.76 -17.20
C CYS A 36 6.27 7.50 -17.43
N PRO A 37 7.24 7.44 -16.49
CA PRO A 37 8.51 8.15 -16.65
C PRO A 37 9.37 7.59 -17.82
N ALA A 38 9.13 6.36 -18.24
CA ALA A 38 9.90 5.72 -19.30
C ALA A 38 9.34 5.96 -20.72
N CYS A 39 8.01 5.94 -20.90
CA CYS A 39 7.39 6.04 -22.23
C CYS A 39 6.44 7.22 -22.40
N GLY A 40 6.21 8.03 -21.36
CA GLY A 40 5.36 9.21 -21.37
C GLY A 40 3.85 8.93 -21.52
N LYS A 41 3.45 7.66 -21.68
CA LYS A 41 2.03 7.29 -21.80
C LYS A 41 1.36 7.32 -20.43
N TYR A 42 0.10 7.74 -20.45
CA TYR A 42 -0.72 7.76 -19.23
C TYR A 42 -1.11 6.37 -18.76
N ILE A 43 -1.07 6.19 -17.45
CA ILE A 43 -1.52 5.03 -16.69
C ILE A 43 -2.64 5.52 -15.77
N VAL A 44 -3.77 4.82 -15.74
CA VAL A 44 -4.88 5.14 -14.83
C VAL A 44 -4.91 4.08 -13.75
N ILE A 45 -4.76 4.50 -12.50
CA ILE A 45 -4.89 3.65 -11.33
C ILE A 45 -6.36 3.52 -10.97
N ASN A 46 -6.82 2.29 -10.77
CA ASN A 46 -8.14 2.02 -10.21
C ASN A 46 -8.14 2.34 -8.72
N LEU A 47 -8.75 3.45 -8.34
CA LEU A 47 -8.84 3.88 -6.94
C LEU A 47 -9.59 2.87 -6.06
N LEU A 48 -10.60 2.18 -6.58
CA LEU A 48 -11.35 1.19 -5.81
C LEU A 48 -10.45 0.00 -5.42
N ASP A 49 -9.66 -0.49 -6.37
CA ASP A 49 -8.71 -1.57 -6.12
C ASP A 49 -7.62 -1.12 -5.13
N LEU A 50 -7.10 0.10 -5.30
CA LEU A 50 -6.13 0.69 -4.39
C LEU A 50 -6.67 0.72 -2.96
N TYR A 51 -7.87 1.27 -2.73
CA TYR A 51 -8.46 1.32 -1.39
C TYR A 51 -8.72 -0.07 -0.81
N THR A 52 -9.21 -1.00 -1.63
CA THR A 52 -9.47 -2.39 -1.19
C THR A 52 -8.18 -3.08 -0.74
N MET A 53 -7.08 -2.91 -1.48
CA MET A 53 -5.78 -3.46 -1.12
C MET A 53 -5.22 -2.82 0.16
N LEU A 54 -5.33 -1.49 0.31
CA LEU A 54 -4.89 -0.77 1.50
C LEU A 54 -5.67 -1.22 2.75
N GLU A 55 -6.99 -1.40 2.65
CA GLU A 55 -7.81 -1.92 3.74
C GLU A 55 -7.42 -3.34 4.13
N SER A 56 -7.15 -4.21 3.16
CA SER A 56 -6.71 -5.59 3.39
C SER A 56 -5.36 -5.63 4.10
N ALA A 57 -4.39 -4.82 3.65
CA ALA A 57 -3.10 -4.66 4.30
C ALA A 57 -3.26 -4.17 5.75
N GLN A 58 -4.09 -3.15 5.96
CA GLN A 58 -4.33 -2.60 7.30
C GLN A 58 -4.98 -3.64 8.24
N LYS A 59 -5.94 -4.43 7.76
CA LYS A 59 -6.55 -5.54 8.50
C LYS A 59 -5.51 -6.59 8.89
N SER A 60 -4.63 -6.96 7.95
CA SER A 60 -3.57 -7.94 8.19
C SER A 60 -2.56 -7.45 9.23
N CYS A 61 -2.09 -6.21 9.13
CA CYS A 61 -1.21 -5.60 10.14
C CYS A 61 -1.87 -5.52 11.52
N LYS A 62 -3.14 -5.12 11.60
CA LYS A 62 -3.90 -5.10 12.86
C LYS A 62 -4.01 -6.49 13.49
N ALA A 63 -4.26 -7.52 12.68
CA ALA A 63 -4.33 -8.91 13.14
C ALA A 63 -2.97 -9.40 13.67
N LEU A 64 -1.88 -9.08 12.97
CA LEU A 64 -0.51 -9.39 13.40
C LEU A 64 -0.15 -8.68 14.70
N LEU A 65 -0.41 -7.37 14.81
CA LEU A 65 -0.22 -6.60 16.05
C LEU A 65 -0.96 -7.23 17.23
N LYS A 66 -2.23 -7.61 17.05
CA LYS A 66 -3.02 -8.28 18.11
C LYS A 66 -2.40 -9.61 18.57
N LYS A 67 -1.82 -10.39 17.64
CA LYS A 67 -1.12 -11.64 17.98
C LYS A 67 0.18 -11.36 18.75
N LEU A 68 0.95 -10.36 18.32
CA LEU A 68 2.20 -9.96 18.99
C LEU A 68 1.95 -9.44 20.41
N THR A 69 0.96 -8.57 20.61
CA THR A 69 0.60 -8.06 21.95
C THR A 69 0.09 -9.15 22.89
N ARG A 70 -0.64 -10.14 22.37
CA ARG A 70 -1.05 -11.31 23.18
C ARG A 70 0.15 -12.15 23.60
N MET A 71 1.16 -12.26 22.74
CA MET A 71 2.39 -13.00 23.02
C MET A 71 3.27 -12.27 24.03
N SER A 72 3.38 -10.94 23.96
CA SER A 72 4.11 -10.14 24.95
C SER A 72 3.48 -10.17 26.35
N ASN A 73 2.16 -10.36 26.44
CA ASN A 73 1.45 -10.51 27.72
C ASN A 73 1.40 -11.96 28.24
N GLY A 74 1.99 -12.91 27.51
CA GLY A 74 1.97 -14.34 27.83
C GLY A 74 3.36 -14.91 28.12
N LYS A 75 3.90 -14.59 29.31
CA LYS A 75 4.79 -15.40 30.20
C LYS A 75 5.52 -14.43 31.16
N SER A 76 5.36 -14.58 32.47
CA SER A 76 6.12 -15.57 33.25
C SER A 76 5.24 -16.46 34.12
N PRO A 77 5.14 -17.78 33.84
CA PRO A 77 4.97 -18.80 34.85
C PRO A 77 6.36 -19.16 35.37
N HIS A 78 6.77 -18.47 36.43
CA HIS A 78 7.73 -19.00 37.38
C HIS A 78 7.02 -19.10 38.72
#